data_AF-A0A8C9QVD5-F1
#
_entry.id   AF-A0A8C9QVD5-F1
#
_cell.length_a   1.000
_cell.length_b   1.000
_cell.length_c   1.000
_cell.angle_alpha   90.00
_cell.angle_beta   90.00
_cell.angle_gamma   90.00
#
_symmetry.space_group_name_H-M   'P 1'
#
loop_
_entity.id
_entity.type
_entity.pdbx_description
1 polymer ?
#
loop_
_entity_poly.entity_id
_entity_poly.type
_entity_poly.pdbx_seq_one_letter_code
_entity_poly.pdbx_strand_id
1 'polypeptide(L)'
;MPQMEILGKLGGEVSSPSPHLVSWCLNLASPSRYSTSAFSRLEELGVPHPRPSPFIGNLTFFRQGFWESQMELRRQYGSLCG
;
A
#
# COMPACT_ATOMS: atom_id res chain seq x y z
N MET A 1 24.84 -27.78 36.15
CA MET A 1 24.38 -27.82 34.74
C MET A 1 22.98 -27.21 34.64
N PRO A 2 22.81 -25.87 34.56
CA PRO A 2 21.47 -25.24 34.54
C PRO A 2 21.13 -24.46 33.24
N GLN A 3 21.94 -24.58 32.18
CA GLN A 3 21.79 -23.75 30.96
C GLN A 3 20.71 -24.25 29.97
N MET A 4 20.15 -25.45 30.19
CA MET A 4 19.26 -26.12 29.23
C MET A 4 17.77 -25.86 29.45
N GLU A 5 17.36 -25.32 30.60
CA GLU A 5 15.95 -24.95 30.87
C GLU A 5 15.55 -23.59 30.27
N ILE A 6 16.50 -22.67 30.10
CA ILE A 6 16.23 -21.33 29.56
C ILE A 6 15.90 -21.40 28.06
N LEU A 7 16.50 -22.37 27.34
CA LEU A 7 16.26 -22.56 25.90
C LEU A 7 14.87 -23.14 25.62
N GLY A 8 14.31 -23.95 26.52
CA GLY A 8 12.96 -24.50 26.40
C GLY A 8 11.85 -23.46 26.64
N LYS A 9 12.16 -22.40 27.39
CA LYS A 9 11.24 -21.26 27.66
C LYS A 9 11.22 -20.20 26.56
N LEU A 10 12.20 -20.21 25.66
CA LEU A 10 12.30 -19.34 24.48
C LEU A 10 11.76 -20.00 23.20
N GLY A 11 11.18 -21.21 23.30
CA GLY A 11 10.25 -21.73 22.31
C GLY A 11 8.97 -20.92 22.39
N GLY A 12 9.04 -19.70 21.86
CA GLY A 12 8.00 -18.69 21.92
C GLY A 12 6.67 -19.33 21.59
N GLU A 13 5.79 -19.28 22.59
CA GLU A 13 4.36 -19.46 22.43
C GLU A 13 3.98 -18.59 21.22
N VAL A 14 3.79 -19.23 20.06
CA VAL A 14 3.26 -18.56 18.89
C VAL A 14 1.82 -18.29 19.29
N SER A 15 1.62 -17.13 19.92
CA SER A 15 0.29 -16.68 20.30
C SER A 15 -0.43 -16.56 18.96
N SER A 16 -1.27 -17.55 18.69
CA SER A 16 -1.98 -17.65 17.42
C SER A 16 -2.69 -16.30 17.27
N PRO A 17 -2.34 -15.50 16.25
CA PRO A 17 -2.92 -14.18 16.12
C PRO A 17 -4.43 -14.36 16.13
N SER A 18 -5.10 -13.62 17.02
CA SER A 18 -6.54 -13.74 17.22
C SER A 18 -7.23 -13.81 15.85
N PRO A 19 -8.16 -14.75 15.61
CA PRO A 19 -8.75 -14.96 14.28
C PRO A 19 -9.37 -13.68 13.70
N HIS A 20 -9.78 -12.75 14.57
CA HIS A 20 -10.22 -11.41 14.20
C HIS A 20 -9.13 -10.54 13.60
N LEU A 21 -7.92 -10.56 14.17
CA LEU A 21 -6.76 -9.81 13.66
C LEU A 21 -6.29 -10.38 12.32
N VAL A 22 -6.24 -11.70 12.18
CA VAL A 22 -5.88 -12.36 10.92
C VAL A 22 -6.88 -11.99 9.82
N SER A 23 -8.17 -12.05 10.12
CA SER A 23 -9.25 -11.67 9.18
C SER A 23 -9.18 -10.19 8.78
N TRP A 24 -8.88 -9.30 9.75
CA TRP A 24 -8.65 -7.87 9.48
C TRP A 24 -7.44 -7.63 8.58
N CYS A 25 -6.30 -8.26 8.86
CA CYS A 25 -5.10 -8.13 8.04
C CYS A 25 -5.32 -8.64 6.61
N LEU A 26 -6.04 -9.76 6.46
CA LEU A 26 -6.37 -10.31 5.14
C LEU A 26 -7.26 -9.36 4.33
N ASN A 27 -8.25 -8.74 4.98
CA ASN A 27 -9.11 -7.72 4.36
C ASN A 27 -8.34 -6.47 3.96
N LEU A 28 -7.36 -6.02 4.75
CA LEU A 28 -6.53 -4.85 4.43
C LEU A 28 -5.54 -5.12 3.27
N ALA A 29 -5.08 -6.37 3.12
CA ALA A 29 -4.17 -6.77 2.05
C ALA A 29 -4.84 -6.91 0.67
N SER A 30 -6.16 -7.06 0.61
CA SER A 30 -6.90 -7.16 -0.66
C SER A 30 -6.91 -5.85 -1.46
N PRO A 31 -7.40 -4.72 -0.92
CA PRO A 31 -7.50 -3.46 -1.66
C PRO A 31 -6.13 -2.86 -2.03
N SER A 32 -5.07 -3.10 -1.25
CA SER A 32 -3.72 -2.62 -1.59
C SER A 32 -3.18 -3.29 -2.85
N ARG A 33 -3.46 -4.59 -3.05
CA ARG A 33 -3.09 -5.33 -4.26
C ARG A 33 -3.90 -4.91 -5.48
N TYR A 34 -5.18 -4.60 -5.31
CA TYR A 34 -6.01 -4.07 -6.41
C TYR A 34 -5.60 -2.67 -6.83
N SER A 35 -5.26 -1.81 -5.87
CA SER A 35 -4.79 -0.46 -6.18
C SER A 35 -3.46 -0.53 -6.94
N THR A 36 -2.47 -1.24 -6.41
CA THR A 36 -1.16 -1.37 -7.05
C THR A 36 -1.22 -2.02 -8.44
N SER A 37 -2.07 -3.02 -8.66
CA SER A 37 -2.20 -3.66 -9.98
C SER A 37 -2.79 -2.75 -11.06
N ALA A 38 -3.76 -1.90 -10.72
CA ALA A 38 -4.32 -0.93 -11.66
C ALA A 38 -3.26 0.10 -12.11
N PHE A 39 -2.39 0.52 -11.19
CA PHE A 39 -1.29 1.43 -11.52
C PHE A 39 -0.18 0.76 -12.32
N SER A 40 0.18 -0.49 -12.01
CA SER A 40 1.13 -1.24 -12.83
C SER A 40 0.65 -1.36 -14.28
N ARG A 41 -0.66 -1.46 -14.51
CA ARG A 41 -1.21 -1.48 -15.87
C ARG A 41 -1.12 -0.12 -16.58
N LEU A 42 -1.19 0.99 -15.85
CA LEU A 42 -0.97 2.33 -16.42
C LEU A 42 0.51 2.53 -16.80
N GLU A 43 1.42 2.03 -15.96
CA GLU A 43 2.86 2.02 -16.22
C GLU A 43 3.21 1.15 -17.45
N GLU A 44 2.61 -0.03 -17.57
CA GLU A 44 2.75 -0.90 -18.76
C GLU A 44 2.25 -0.23 -20.05
N LEU A 45 1.22 0.61 -19.96
CA LEU A 45 0.69 1.37 -21.10
C LEU A 45 1.54 2.62 -21.42
N GLY A 46 2.58 2.90 -20.65
CA GLY A 46 3.45 4.06 -20.83
C GLY A 46 2.76 5.40 -20.51
N VAL A 47 1.66 5.37 -19.74
CA VAL A 47 0.98 6.60 -19.33
C VAL A 47 1.80 7.24 -18.21
N PRO A 48 2.27 8.49 -18.37
CA PRO A 48 3.00 9.17 -17.32
C PRO A 48 2.03 9.52 -16.19
N HIS A 49 2.31 9.03 -14.97
CA HIS A 49 1.46 9.23 -13.81
C HIS A 49 2.28 9.41 -12.53
N PRO A 50 1.77 10.17 -11.54
CA PRO A 50 2.37 10.22 -10.21
C PRO A 50 2.28 8.85 -9.53
N ARG A 51 3.30 8.51 -8.75
CA ARG A 51 3.32 7.26 -7.98
C ARG A 51 2.27 7.32 -6.87
N PRO A 52 1.29 6.40 -6.85
CA PRO A 52 0.23 6.39 -5.86
C PRO A 52 0.76 6.02 -4.47
N SER A 53 0.17 6.62 -3.44
CA SER A 53 0.32 6.10 -2.08
C SER A 53 -0.49 4.80 -1.95
N PRO A 54 0.04 3.75 -1.30
CA PRO A 54 -0.77 2.58 -0.97
C PRO A 54 -1.98 3.06 -0.13
N PHE A 55 -3.17 2.54 -0.45
CA PHE A 55 -4.48 2.86 0.15
C PHE A 55 -5.14 4.19 -0.25
N ILE A 56 -4.41 5.31 -0.27
CA ILE A 56 -5.00 6.63 -0.56
C ILE A 56 -4.91 6.98 -2.06
N GLY A 57 -3.98 6.37 -2.79
CA GLY A 57 -3.71 6.71 -4.19
C GLY A 57 -3.21 8.14 -4.33
N ASN A 58 -3.66 8.83 -5.39
CA ASN A 58 -3.30 10.21 -5.70
C ASN A 58 -4.26 11.25 -5.09
N LEU A 59 -5.18 10.83 -4.22
CA LEU A 59 -6.21 11.70 -3.65
C LEU A 59 -5.64 12.87 -2.84
N THR A 60 -4.44 12.71 -2.25
CA THR A 60 -3.78 13.79 -1.52
C THR A 60 -3.39 14.96 -2.40
N PHE A 61 -3.14 14.73 -3.69
CA PHE A 61 -2.81 15.78 -4.65
C PHE A 61 -3.98 16.76 -4.77
N PHE A 62 -5.21 16.23 -4.84
CA PHE A 62 -6.45 17.00 -5.02
C PHE A 62 -6.90 17.80 -3.80
N ARG A 63 -6.23 17.67 -2.64
CA ARG A 63 -6.57 18.44 -1.43
C ARG A 63 -6.31 19.94 -1.57
N GLN A 64 -5.40 20.33 -2.46
CA GLN A 64 -5.06 21.74 -2.71
C GLN A 64 -6.06 22.44 -3.66
N GLY A 65 -6.93 21.68 -4.31
CA GLY A 65 -7.84 22.17 -5.34
C GLY A 65 -7.80 21.25 -6.54
N PHE A 66 -8.97 20.83 -7.02
CA PHE A 66 -9.06 19.87 -8.12
C PHE A 66 -8.40 20.42 -9.40
N TRP A 67 -8.64 21.70 -9.69
CA TRP A 67 -8.18 22.34 -10.92
C TRP A 67 -6.67 22.59 -10.93
N GLU A 68 -6.14 23.09 -9.83
CA GLU A 68 -4.72 23.35 -9.60
C GLU A 68 -3.91 22.06 -9.71
N SER A 69 -4.41 21.01 -9.07
CA SER A 69 -3.83 19.66 -9.12
C SER A 69 -3.76 19.14 -10.55
N GLN A 70 -4.83 19.30 -11.33
CA GLN A 70 -4.86 18.88 -12.73
C GLN A 70 -3.90 19.71 -13.60
N MET A 71 -3.77 21.01 -13.35
CA MET A 71 -2.82 21.87 -14.05
C MET A 71 -1.36 21.47 -13.78
N GLU A 72 -1.05 21.14 -12.53
CA GLU A 72 0.27 20.69 -12.12
C GLU A 72 0.61 19.31 -12.70
N LEU A 73 -0.34 18.38 -12.69
CA LEU A 73 -0.18 17.08 -13.33
C LEU A 73 0.07 17.22 -14.83
N ARG A 74 -0.67 18.11 -15.52
CA ARG A 74 -0.45 18.39 -16.94
C ARG A 74 0.92 19.01 -17.21
N ARG A 75 1.42 19.87 -16.30
CA ARG A 75 2.76 20.47 -16.41
C ARG A 75 3.86 19.43 -16.24
N GLN A 76 3.73 18.51 -15.29
CA GLN A 76 4.77 17.53 -14.97
C GLN A 76 4.76 16.30 -15.89
N TYR A 77 3.58 15.81 -16.25
CA TYR A 77 3.40 14.53 -16.97
C TYR A 77 2.92 14.73 -18.42
N GLY A 78 2.57 15.95 -18.82
CA GLY A 78 2.18 16.28 -20.20
C GLY A 78 0.66 16.20 -20.44
N SER A 79 0.25 16.16 -21.71
CA SER A 79 -1.18 16.28 -22.06
C SER A 79 -2.03 15.06 -21.70
N LEU A 80 -1.40 13.92 -21.45
CA LEU A 80 -2.05 12.66 -21.13
C LEU A 80 -1.44 12.14 -19.83
N CYS A 81 -2.19 12.17 -18.73
CA CYS A 81 -1.78 11.60 -17.45
C CYS A 81 -2.93 10.77 -16.84
N GLY A 82 -2.57 9.70 -16.13
CA GLY A 82 -3.49 8.81 -15.41
C GLY A 82 -3.56 9.10 -13.92
#